data_AF-A0A3P1UPA5-F1
#
_entry.id   AF-A0A3P1UPA5-F1
#
_cell.length_a   1.000
_cell.length_b   1.000
_cell.length_c   1.000
_cell.angle_alpha   90.00
_cell.angle_beta   90.00
_cell.angle_gamma   90.00
#
_symmetry.space_group_name_H-M   'P 1'
#
loop_
_entity.id
_entity.type
_entity.pdbx_description
1 polymer ?
#
loop_
_entity_poly.entity_id
_entity_poly.type
_entity_poly.pdbx_seq_one_letter_code
_entity_poly.pdbx_strand_id
1 'polypeptide(L)'
;MLSRYEKATSKLTVARLIHLCEVLDTSPMELLYPVAPHLFGETAQEAEMTKSIYDKLRTLYAPTLAAISNFIQHLKTKPDSIDESGNQDAARAAS
;
A
#
# COMPACT_ATOMS: atom_id res chain seq x y z
N MET A 1 7.87 -32.32 -13.64
CA MET A 1 8.68 -31.11 -13.88
C MET A 1 8.32 -29.98 -12.90
N LEU A 2 8.20 -30.23 -11.60
CA LEU A 2 7.82 -29.20 -10.60
C LEU A 2 8.90 -28.91 -9.55
N SER A 3 9.96 -29.74 -9.44
CA SER A 3 10.99 -29.61 -8.41
C SER A 3 12.07 -28.56 -8.66
N ARG A 4 12.00 -27.79 -9.76
CA ARG A 4 12.95 -26.68 -10.02
C ARG A 4 12.51 -25.33 -9.45
N TYR A 5 11.23 -25.17 -9.09
CA TYR A 5 10.75 -23.92 -8.51
C TYR A 5 11.04 -23.83 -7.00
N GLU A 6 11.05 -24.96 -6.28
CA GLU A 6 11.33 -24.99 -4.84
C GLU A 6 12.81 -24.80 -4.47
N LYS A 7 13.74 -25.06 -5.39
CA LYS A 7 15.19 -25.08 -5.09
C LYS A 7 15.95 -23.78 -5.37
N ALA A 8 15.26 -22.73 -5.81
CA ALA A 8 15.84 -21.41 -5.99
C ALA A 8 15.03 -20.39 -5.19
N THR A 9 15.16 -20.42 -3.86
CA THR A 9 14.71 -19.33 -2.99
C THR A 9 15.60 -18.10 -3.19
N SER A 10 15.63 -17.59 -4.41
CA SER A 10 16.12 -16.24 -4.67
C SER A 10 15.17 -15.30 -3.93
N LYS A 11 15.63 -14.74 -2.82
CA LYS A 11 14.92 -13.66 -2.12
C LYS A 11 14.59 -12.58 -3.17
N LEU A 12 13.31 -12.33 -3.38
CA LEU A 12 12.85 -11.25 -4.23
C LEU A 12 13.11 -9.95 -3.47
N THR A 13 14.12 -9.20 -3.90
CA THR A 13 14.38 -7.86 -3.35
C THR A 13 13.46 -6.86 -4.04
N VAL A 14 13.17 -5.72 -3.42
CA VAL A 14 12.37 -4.64 -4.03
C VAL A 14 12.97 -4.22 -5.38
N ALA A 15 14.30 -4.11 -5.47
CA ALA A 15 14.98 -3.81 -6.74
C ALA A 15 14.68 -4.86 -7.83
N ARG A 16 14.70 -6.15 -7.48
CA ARG A 16 14.35 -7.24 -8.42
C ARG A 16 12.87 -7.22 -8.81
N LEU A 17 11.99 -6.84 -7.89
CA LEU A 17 10.56 -6.65 -8.17
C LEU A 17 10.34 -5.51 -9.18
N ILE A 18 11.00 -4.37 -9.02
CA ILE A 18 10.90 -3.24 -9.96
C ILE A 18 11.41 -3.64 -11.34
N HIS A 19 12.57 -4.30 -11.42
CA HIS A 19 13.07 -4.81 -12.70
C HIS A 19 12.12 -5.81 -13.35
N LEU A 20 11.46 -6.65 -12.57
CA LEU A 20 10.46 -7.57 -13.10
C LEU A 20 9.25 -6.82 -13.67
N CYS A 21 8.78 -5.77 -12.96
CA CYS A 21 7.70 -4.91 -13.43
C CYS A 21 8.06 -4.23 -14.77
N GLU A 22 9.29 -3.71 -14.89
CA GLU A 22 9.81 -3.12 -16.13
C GLU A 22 9.83 -4.12 -17.29
N VAL A 23 10.36 -5.32 -17.06
CA VAL A 23 10.46 -6.37 -18.09
C VAL A 23 9.09 -6.87 -18.55
N LEU A 24 8.12 -6.93 -17.64
CA LEU A 24 6.77 -7.39 -17.92
C LEU A 24 5.82 -6.28 -18.40
N ASP A 25 6.28 -5.04 -18.48
CA ASP A 25 5.47 -3.85 -18.76
C ASP A 25 4.21 -3.77 -17.88
N THR A 26 4.36 -4.08 -16.59
CA THR A 26 3.25 -4.08 -15.62
C THR A 26 3.62 -3.27 -14.39
N SER A 27 2.64 -2.63 -13.77
CA SER A 27 2.90 -1.90 -12.53
C SER A 27 3.03 -2.83 -11.32
N PRO A 28 3.77 -2.44 -10.27
CA PRO A 28 3.82 -3.21 -9.02
C PRO A 28 2.45 -3.46 -8.42
N MET A 29 1.50 -2.53 -8.57
CA MET A 29 0.13 -2.75 -8.09
C MET A 29 -0.57 -3.86 -8.88
N GLU A 30 -0.49 -3.86 -10.21
CA GLU A 30 -1.07 -4.91 -11.05
C GLU A 30 -0.44 -6.28 -10.77
N LEU A 31 0.86 -6.32 -10.48
CA LEU A 31 1.56 -7.55 -10.15
C LEU A 31 1.22 -8.09 -8.75
N LEU A 32 1.10 -7.20 -7.75
CA LEU A 32 0.93 -7.59 -6.35
C LEU A 32 -0.53 -7.76 -5.94
N TYR A 33 -1.46 -6.97 -6.48
CA TYR A 33 -2.88 -7.02 -6.09
C TYR A 33 -3.50 -8.42 -6.19
N PRO A 34 -3.28 -9.21 -7.27
CA PRO A 34 -3.87 -10.55 -7.39
C PRO A 34 -3.37 -11.55 -6.36
N VAL A 35 -2.17 -11.35 -5.79
CA VAL A 35 -1.51 -12.30 -4.88
C VAL A 35 -1.46 -11.83 -3.43
N ALA A 36 -1.59 -10.53 -3.19
CA ALA A 36 -1.49 -9.90 -1.88
C ALA A 36 -2.46 -8.71 -1.74
N PRO A 37 -3.79 -8.94 -1.85
CA PRO A 37 -4.79 -7.86 -1.81
C PRO A 37 -4.83 -7.13 -0.45
N HIS A 38 -4.46 -7.82 0.63
CA HIS A 38 -4.37 -7.26 1.99
C HIS A 38 -3.35 -6.11 2.12
N LEU A 39 -2.44 -5.94 1.16
CA LEU A 39 -1.54 -4.79 1.12
C LEU A 39 -2.24 -3.48 0.71
N PHE A 40 -3.48 -3.57 0.20
CA PHE A 40 -4.21 -2.46 -0.39
C PHE A 40 -5.51 -2.11 0.36
N GLY A 41 -5.78 -2.75 1.50
CA GLY A 41 -6.95 -2.48 2.37
C GLY A 41 -7.07 -3.51 3.49
N GLU A 42 -7.72 -3.15 4.59
CA GLU A 42 -7.97 -4.06 5.73
C GLU A 42 -9.07 -5.08 5.38
N THR A 43 -10.00 -4.68 4.51
CA THR A 43 -11.05 -5.53 3.97
C THR A 43 -10.88 -5.74 2.46
N ALA A 44 -11.49 -6.81 1.94
CA ALA A 44 -11.52 -7.06 0.50
C ALA A 44 -12.15 -5.89 -0.28
N GLN A 45 -13.18 -5.27 0.30
CA GLN A 45 -13.86 -4.11 -0.27
C GLN A 45 -12.94 -2.89 -0.36
N GLU A 46 -12.14 -2.64 0.68
CA GLU A 46 -11.16 -1.55 0.68
C GLU A 46 -10.04 -1.81 -0.32
N ALA A 47 -9.54 -3.04 -0.40
CA ALA A 47 -8.52 -3.41 -1.37
C ALA A 47 -9.00 -3.20 -2.81
N GLU A 48 -10.23 -3.63 -3.12
CA GLU A 48 -10.86 -3.42 -4.41
C GLU A 48 -11.04 -1.93 -4.72
N MET A 49 -11.48 -1.14 -3.74
CA MET A 49 -11.64 0.30 -3.88
C MET A 49 -10.30 0.98 -4.20
N THR A 50 -9.24 0.64 -3.47
CA THR A 50 -7.88 1.16 -3.71
C THR A 50 -7.40 0.82 -5.12
N LYS A 51 -7.60 -0.44 -5.57
CA LYS A 51 -7.23 -0.87 -6.92
C LYS A 51 -8.00 -0.11 -7.99
N SER A 52 -9.32 0.03 -7.81
CA SER A 52 -10.20 0.77 -8.72
C SER A 52 -9.79 2.24 -8.85
N ILE A 53 -9.45 2.90 -7.73
CA ILE A 53 -8.96 4.28 -7.74
C ILE A 53 -7.65 4.38 -8.53
N TYR A 54 -6.69 3.49 -8.26
CA TYR A 54 -5.41 3.48 -8.97
C TYR A 54 -5.58 3.29 -10.49
N ASP A 55 -6.40 2.32 -10.89
CA ASP A 55 -6.68 2.07 -12.30
C ASP A 55 -7.32 3.28 -12.96
N LYS A 56 -8.26 3.93 -12.26
CA LYS A 56 -8.88 5.15 -12.76
C LYS A 56 -7.84 6.24 -12.96
N LEU A 57 -6.97 6.48 -11.97
CA LEU A 57 -5.93 7.51 -12.04
C LEU A 57 -5.00 7.33 -13.25
N ARG A 58 -4.64 6.09 -13.61
CA ARG A 58 -3.83 5.79 -14.82
C ARG A 58 -4.48 6.22 -16.14
N THR A 59 -5.81 6.35 -16.17
CA THR A 59 -6.55 6.74 -17.39
C THR A 59 -6.80 8.24 -17.51
N LEU A 60 -6.53 9.01 -16.46
CA LEU A 60 -6.83 10.44 -16.43
C LEU A 60 -5.70 11.26 -17.06
N TYR A 61 -6.08 12.37 -17.69
CA TYR A 61 -5.13 13.31 -18.25
C TYR A 61 -4.53 14.23 -17.16
N ALA A 62 -3.35 14.78 -17.44
CA ALA A 62 -2.55 15.52 -16.45
C ALA A 62 -3.32 16.66 -15.73
N PRO A 63 -4.07 17.54 -16.43
CA PRO A 63 -4.87 18.55 -15.73
C PRO A 63 -5.95 17.99 -14.77
N THR A 64 -6.57 16.85 -15.07
CA THR A 64 -7.50 16.21 -14.11
C THR A 64 -6.76 15.67 -12.90
N LEU A 65 -5.60 15.05 -13.10
CA LEU A 65 -4.76 14.58 -11.99
C LEU A 65 -4.36 15.73 -11.07
N ALA A 66 -4.00 16.89 -11.63
CA ALA A 66 -3.70 18.08 -10.84
C ALA A 66 -4.92 18.58 -10.03
N ALA A 67 -6.10 18.61 -10.65
CA ALA A 67 -7.33 19.00 -9.97
C ALA A 67 -7.69 18.04 -8.82
N ILE A 68 -7.59 16.73 -9.05
CA ILE A 68 -7.83 15.70 -8.03
C ILE A 68 -6.80 15.80 -6.90
N SER A 69 -5.52 16.01 -7.22
CA SER A 69 -4.46 16.20 -6.22
C SER A 69 -4.75 17.39 -5.31
N ASN A 70 -5.13 18.53 -5.89
CA ASN A 70 -5.53 19.71 -5.12
C ASN A 70 -6.74 19.42 -4.23
N PHE A 71 -7.75 18.72 -4.77
CA PHE A 71 -8.92 18.34 -3.97
C PHE A 71 -8.54 17.43 -2.79
N ILE A 72 -7.75 16.39 -3.01
CA ILE A 72 -7.33 15.43 -1.98
C ILE A 72 -6.53 16.11 -0.87
N GLN A 73 -5.66 17.08 -1.20
CA GLN A 73 -4.89 17.83 -0.20
C GLN A 73 -5.76 18.59 0.81
N HIS A 74 -7.01 18.89 0.49
CA HIS A 74 -7.94 19.60 1.37
C HIS A 74 -8.89 18.66 2.13
N LEU A 75 -8.81 17.34 1.89
CA LEU A 75 -9.58 16.36 2.63
C LEU A 75 -8.95 16.11 4.01
N LYS A 76 -9.79 15.98 5.04
CA LYS A 76 -9.33 15.58 6.39
C LYS A 76 -8.92 14.11 6.35
N THR A 77 -7.67 13.82 6.69
CA THR A 77 -7.21 12.44 6.89
C THR A 77 -7.70 11.92 8.23
N LYS A 78 -7.88 10.59 8.35
CA LYS A 78 -8.13 9.93 9.63
C LYS A 78 -6.99 10.32 10.59
N PRO A 79 -7.28 10.73 11.84
CA PRO A 79 -6.22 10.96 12.81
C PRO A 79 -5.46 9.63 12.99
N ASP A 80 -4.12 9.68 12.90
CA ASP A 80 -3.29 8.55 13.29
C ASP A 80 -3.63 8.24 14.75
N SER A 81 -4.22 7.07 14.98
CA SER A 81 -4.46 6.55 16.33
C SER A 81 -3.12 6.10 16.92
N ILE A 82 -2.29 7.07 17.32
CA ILE A 82 -1.21 6.89 18.28
C ILE A 82 -1.50 7.84 19.42
N ASP A 83 -2.32 7.40 20.37
CA ASP A 83 -2.41 7.99 21.71
C ASP A 83 -2.88 6.91 22.70
N GLU A 84 -1.97 6.00 23.02
CA GLU A 84 -2.03 5.23 24.27
C GLU A 84 -0.64 5.24 24.91
N SER A 85 -0.44 6.15 25.86
CA SER A 85 0.29 5.86 27.10
C SER A 85 0.05 6.99 28.10
N GLY A 86 -1.00 6.82 28.90
CA GLY A 86 -1.17 7.58 30.13
C GLY A 86 0.03 7.35 31.05
N ASN A 87 0.82 8.40 31.25
CA ASN A 87 1.81 8.46 32.32
C ASN A 87 1.10 8.64 33.68
N GLN A 88 0.44 7.58 34.15
CA GLN A 88 0.01 7.43 35.54
C GLN A 88 1.09 6.65 36.33
N ASP A 89 2.29 7.21 36.44
CA ASP A 89 3.34 6.66 37.32
C ASP A 89 4.08 7.76 38.12
N ALA A 90 3.41 8.88 38.41
CA ALA A 90 3.94 9.93 39.30
C ALA A 90 3.26 10.01 40.69
N ALA A 91 2.28 9.14 40.99
CA ALA A 91 1.52 9.21 42.26
C ALA A 91 1.86 8.12 43.29
N ARG A 92 2.84 7.23 43.04
CA ARG A 92 3.16 6.11 43.95
C ARG A 92 4.55 6.19 44.61
N ALA A 93 5.24 7.32 44.48
CA ALA A 93 6.51 7.58 45.19
C ALA A 93 6.34 8.41 46.49
N ALA A 94 5.11 8.57 46.98
CA ALA A 94 4.81 9.18 48.27
C ALA A 94 3.94 8.24 49.11
N SER A 95 4.52 7.14 49.59
CA SER A 95 3.97 6.29 50.66
C SER A 95 5.11 5.63 51.41
#